data_AF-A0A2V8TJU3-F1
#
_entry.id   AF-A0A2V8TJU3-F1
#
_cell.length_a   1.000
_cell.length_b   1.000
_cell.length_c   1.000
_cell.angle_alpha   90.00
_cell.angle_beta   90.00
_cell.angle_gamma   90.00
#
_symmetry.space_group_name_H-M   'P 1'
#
loop_
_entity.id
_entity.type
_entity.pdbx_description
1 polymer ?
#
loop_
_entity_poly.entity_id
_entity_poly.type
_entity_poly.pdbx_seq_one_letter_code
_entity_poly.pdbx_strand_id
1 'polypeptide(L)'
;MRQSSSRRVLFVLMIVLATSNVRVASGQQGMVADNPTDLVRVGDKVIKVNEAISMVQGFGNTFMVTTSEGNVIIDTSIAMHARKHHQLLTAENKAPIKYIILTHAHGDHTGGIPLWKEAGTQIIAQKNHVEFVHYQTRLAGFYGKRNAAQFGLALLRRQHGRATTAVRSSPPFCSTRNTSSRSAA
;
A
#
# COMPACT_ATOMS: atom_id res chain seq x y z
N MET A 1 -88.08 -2.05 27.16
CA MET A 1 -86.73 -1.45 27.34
C MET A 1 -85.99 -2.20 28.44
N ARG A 2 -84.68 -2.39 28.26
CA ARG A 2 -83.65 -3.00 29.13
C ARG A 2 -83.26 -4.48 28.90
N GLN A 3 -81.98 -4.55 28.50
CA GLN A 3 -80.99 -5.63 28.46
C GLN A 3 -80.97 -6.57 29.68
N SER A 4 -80.62 -7.83 29.44
CA SER A 4 -79.74 -8.62 30.30
C SER A 4 -79.24 -9.87 29.56
N SER A 5 -77.92 -10.11 29.57
CA SER A 5 -77.19 -11.38 29.33
C SER A 5 -75.81 -11.05 28.75
N SER A 6 -74.82 -10.69 29.57
CA SER A 6 -73.89 -11.59 30.26
C SER A 6 -73.08 -12.53 29.36
N ARG A 7 -71.87 -12.07 29.03
CA ARG A 7 -70.56 -12.76 29.09
C ARG A 7 -70.52 -14.24 28.67
N ARG A 8 -69.78 -14.52 27.59
CA ARG A 8 -68.65 -15.48 27.63
C ARG A 8 -67.52 -15.02 26.71
N VAL A 9 -66.38 -14.82 27.36
CA VAL A 9 -65.07 -14.50 26.80
C VAL A 9 -64.50 -15.76 26.14
N LEU A 10 -64.02 -15.67 24.91
CA LEU A 10 -63.13 -16.66 24.31
C LEU A 10 -61.94 -15.91 23.70
N PHE A 11 -60.89 -15.74 24.52
CA PHE A 11 -59.58 -15.27 24.07
C PHE A 11 -58.92 -16.43 23.30
N VAL A 12 -58.92 -16.38 21.97
CA VAL A 12 -58.08 -17.25 21.15
C VAL A 12 -56.71 -16.58 21.03
N LEU A 13 -55.75 -17.19 21.74
CA LEU A 13 -54.33 -16.92 21.69
C LEU A 13 -53.78 -17.32 20.31
N MET A 14 -53.49 -16.35 19.45
CA MET A 14 -52.70 -16.55 18.22
C MET A 14 -51.30 -15.95 18.41
N ILE A 15 -50.42 -16.73 19.05
CA ILE A 15 -48.97 -16.47 19.02
C ILE A 15 -48.49 -16.83 17.61
N VAL A 16 -48.32 -15.82 16.76
CA VAL A 16 -47.58 -15.96 15.50
C VAL A 16 -46.10 -16.03 15.85
N LEU A 17 -45.54 -17.23 15.82
CA LEU A 17 -44.10 -17.46 15.93
C LEU A 17 -43.43 -17.02 14.62
N ALA A 18 -43.10 -15.73 14.50
CA ALA A 18 -42.27 -15.24 13.40
C ALA A 18 -40.82 -15.68 13.67
N THR A 19 -40.39 -16.80 13.08
CA THR A 19 -38.97 -17.18 13.05
C THR A 19 -38.24 -16.24 12.09
N SER A 20 -37.70 -15.15 12.63
CA SER A 20 -36.77 -14.30 11.89
C SER A 20 -35.51 -15.10 11.59
N ASN A 21 -35.30 -15.44 10.31
CA ASN A 21 -34.03 -15.95 9.83
C ASN A 21 -32.97 -14.86 10.01
N VAL A 22 -32.25 -14.88 11.13
CA VAL A 22 -31.02 -14.10 11.29
C VAL A 22 -30.00 -14.68 10.32
N ARG A 23 -29.84 -14.05 9.16
CA ARG A 23 -28.69 -14.30 8.29
C ARG A 23 -27.49 -13.64 8.96
N VAL A 24 -26.65 -14.44 9.60
CA VAL A 24 -25.28 -14.05 9.91
C VAL A 24 -24.59 -13.84 8.57
N ALA A 25 -24.45 -12.60 8.13
CA ALA A 25 -23.57 -12.26 7.02
C ALA A 25 -22.14 -12.57 7.48
N SER A 26 -21.55 -13.63 6.94
CA SER A 26 -20.13 -13.94 7.09
C SER A 26 -19.31 -12.88 6.36
N GLY A 27 -19.13 -11.73 6.99
CA GLY A 27 -18.23 -10.66 6.53
C GLY A 27 -16.79 -10.96 6.92
N GLN A 28 -16.20 -11.99 6.32
CA GLN A 28 -14.75 -12.19 6.27
C GLN A 28 -14.39 -12.72 4.89
N GLN A 29 -14.38 -11.85 3.88
CA GLN A 29 -13.48 -12.07 2.75
C GLN A 29 -12.07 -11.85 3.27
N GLY A 30 -11.39 -12.95 3.62
CA GLY A 30 -9.94 -12.96 3.73
C GLY A 30 -9.35 -12.55 2.39
N MET A 31 -8.54 -11.49 2.39
CA MET A 31 -7.84 -11.02 1.20
C MET A 31 -6.68 -11.97 0.90
N VAL A 32 -6.97 -13.04 0.17
CA VAL A 32 -5.95 -13.81 -0.54
C VAL A 32 -5.81 -13.15 -1.91
N ALA A 33 -4.60 -12.73 -2.27
CA ALA A 33 -4.31 -12.21 -3.60
C ALA A 33 -4.35 -13.38 -4.59
N ASP A 34 -5.52 -13.64 -5.17
CA ASP A 34 -5.76 -14.80 -6.02
C ASP A 34 -5.26 -14.60 -7.48
N ASN A 35 -4.85 -13.39 -7.89
CA ASN A 35 -4.53 -13.10 -9.30
C ASN A 35 -3.25 -12.26 -9.54
N PRO A 36 -2.41 -12.60 -10.54
CA PRO A 36 -1.22 -11.81 -10.95
C PRO A 36 -1.52 -10.35 -11.30
N THR A 37 -2.76 -10.04 -11.66
CA THR A 37 -3.24 -8.70 -12.02
C THR A 37 -3.33 -7.76 -10.82
N ASP A 38 -3.31 -8.25 -9.59
CA ASP A 38 -3.39 -7.41 -8.39
C ASP A 38 -2.16 -6.52 -8.23
N LEU A 39 -1.00 -6.95 -8.76
CA LEU A 39 0.20 -6.11 -8.88
C LEU A 39 0.02 -4.92 -9.82
N VAL A 40 -0.94 -5.01 -10.76
CA VAL A 40 -1.18 -4.01 -11.82
C VAL A 40 -2.42 -3.17 -11.51
N ARG A 41 -3.31 -3.66 -10.63
CA ARG A 41 -4.55 -2.98 -10.26
C ARG A 41 -4.26 -1.89 -9.22
N VAL A 42 -4.13 -0.66 -9.69
CA VAL A 42 -4.18 0.54 -8.86
C VAL A 42 -5.62 1.06 -8.78
N GLY A 43 -6.04 1.50 -7.60
CA GLY A 43 -7.30 2.21 -7.41
C GLY A 43 -7.29 3.52 -8.17
N ASP A 44 -8.40 3.82 -8.85
CA ASP A 44 -8.56 4.99 -9.71
C ASP A 44 -9.24 6.17 -9.00
N LYS A 45 -9.80 5.93 -7.81
CA LYS A 45 -10.57 6.90 -7.01
C LYS A 45 -10.18 6.87 -5.54
N VAL A 46 -10.52 7.96 -4.85
CA VAL A 46 -10.47 8.03 -3.40
C VAL A 46 -11.73 7.38 -2.80
N ILE A 47 -11.52 6.57 -1.76
CA ILE A 47 -12.58 5.99 -0.94
C ILE A 47 -12.59 6.76 0.38
N LYS A 48 -13.72 7.39 0.72
CA LYS A 48 -13.93 7.98 2.05
C LYS A 48 -14.30 6.87 3.03
N VAL A 49 -13.44 6.64 4.01
CA VAL A 49 -13.73 5.71 5.11
C VAL A 49 -14.63 6.41 6.13
N ASN A 50 -14.32 7.68 6.42
CA ASN A 50 -15.16 8.62 7.17
C ASN A 50 -14.76 10.07 6.82
N GLU A 51 -15.22 11.05 7.59
CA GLU A 51 -14.93 12.48 7.36
C GLU A 51 -13.43 12.81 7.41
N ALA A 52 -12.66 12.16 8.27
CA ALA A 52 -11.24 12.43 8.46
C ALA A 52 -10.33 11.50 7.65
N ILE A 53 -10.80 10.32 7.26
CA ILE A 53 -9.97 9.24 6.69
C ILE A 53 -10.36 8.99 5.24
N SER A 54 -9.39 9.21 4.36
CA SER A 54 -9.47 8.88 2.94
C SER A 54 -8.49 7.75 2.61
N MET A 55 -8.82 6.91 1.63
CA MET A 55 -7.99 5.78 1.21
C MET A 55 -7.93 5.70 -0.31
N VAL A 56 -6.78 5.28 -0.85
CA VAL A 56 -6.68 4.77 -2.22
C VAL A 56 -6.25 3.31 -2.15
N GLN A 57 -7.03 2.44 -2.79
CA GLN A 57 -6.75 1.01 -2.87
C GLN A 57 -5.63 0.73 -3.88
N GLY A 58 -4.77 -0.26 -3.61
CA GLY A 58 -3.78 -0.74 -4.57
C GLY A 58 -2.99 -1.91 -3.99
N PHE A 59 -1.94 -2.35 -4.69
CA PHE A 59 -0.94 -3.24 -4.11
C PHE A 59 -0.19 -2.50 -2.99
N GLY A 60 -0.66 -2.73 -1.76
CA GLY A 60 -0.45 -1.84 -0.62
C GLY A 60 -1.36 -0.60 -0.70
N ASN A 61 -2.38 -0.56 0.17
CA ASN A 61 -3.27 0.60 0.28
C ASN A 61 -2.53 1.80 0.88
N THR A 62 -3.01 3.01 0.58
CA THR A 62 -2.54 4.23 1.25
C THR A 62 -3.73 4.94 1.87
N PHE A 63 -3.58 5.32 3.14
CA PHE A 63 -4.58 6.12 3.84
C PHE A 63 -4.03 7.50 4.14
N MET A 64 -4.90 8.50 4.09
CA MET A 64 -4.64 9.85 4.58
C MET A 64 -5.64 10.17 5.68
N VAL A 65 -5.12 10.45 6.87
CA VAL A 65 -5.88 10.98 8.00
C VAL A 65 -5.66 12.48 8.04
N THR A 66 -6.74 13.23 7.87
CA THR A 66 -6.73 14.69 7.92
C THR A 66 -6.83 15.16 9.36
N THR A 67 -5.97 16.09 9.76
CA THR A 67 -6.02 16.75 11.07
C THR A 67 -5.88 18.26 10.91
N SER A 68 -6.17 19.02 11.97
CA SER A 68 -5.96 20.47 11.99
C SER A 68 -4.49 20.89 11.91
N GLU A 69 -3.55 20.00 12.25
CA GLU A 69 -2.10 20.29 12.29
C GLU A 69 -1.34 19.79 11.04
N GLY A 70 -2.05 19.17 10.10
CA GLY A 70 -1.48 18.54 8.91
C GLY A 70 -1.95 17.10 8.72
N ASN A 71 -1.59 16.53 7.58
CA ASN A 71 -2.02 15.19 7.20
C ASN A 71 -1.08 14.11 7.77
N VAL A 72 -1.66 12.96 8.10
CA VAL A 72 -0.93 11.75 8.45
C VAL A 72 -1.14 10.72 7.35
N ILE A 73 -0.07 10.23 6.76
CA ILE A 73 -0.09 9.17 5.76
C ILE A 73 0.17 7.84 6.45
N ILE A 74 -0.70 6.85 6.23
CA ILE A 74 -0.50 5.48 6.72
C ILE A 74 -0.24 4.59 5.51
N ASP A 75 0.97 4.05 5.49
CA ASP A 75 1.60 3.34 4.37
C ASP A 75 1.64 4.17 3.07
N THR A 76 2.55 3.81 2.16
CA THR A 76 2.91 4.67 1.01
C THR A 76 2.73 3.97 -0.34
N SER A 77 2.08 2.80 -0.33
CA SER A 77 1.94 1.91 -1.48
C SER A 77 3.27 1.40 -2.04
N ILE A 78 3.19 0.50 -3.01
CA ILE A 78 4.34 0.12 -3.83
C ILE A 78 4.76 1.28 -4.74
N ALA A 79 6.06 1.37 -5.06
CA ALA A 79 6.62 2.45 -5.88
C ALA A 79 5.88 2.69 -7.22
N MET A 80 5.35 1.62 -7.84
CA MET A 80 4.59 1.70 -9.09
C MET A 80 3.27 2.47 -8.94
N HIS A 81 2.59 2.34 -7.80
CA HIS A 81 1.27 2.92 -7.54
C HIS A 81 1.34 4.24 -6.76
N ALA A 82 2.44 4.45 -6.01
CA ALA A 82 2.60 5.56 -5.08
C ALA A 82 2.31 6.94 -5.70
N ARG A 83 2.71 7.19 -6.95
CA ARG A 83 2.42 8.46 -7.63
C ARG A 83 0.92 8.71 -7.81
N LYS A 84 0.16 7.69 -8.19
CA LYS A 84 -1.29 7.80 -8.38
C LYS A 84 -2.00 8.02 -7.05
N HIS A 85 -1.59 7.28 -6.01
CA HIS A 85 -2.13 7.45 -4.65
C HIS A 85 -1.87 8.87 -4.13
N HIS A 86 -0.63 9.37 -4.30
CA HIS A 86 -0.24 10.73 -3.93
C HIS A 86 -1.11 11.77 -4.64
N GLN A 87 -1.27 11.68 -5.96
CA GLN A 87 -2.09 12.61 -6.74
C GLN A 87 -3.55 12.64 -6.27
N LEU A 88 -4.16 11.47 -6.06
CA LEU A 88 -5.56 11.35 -5.67
C LEU A 88 -5.81 11.93 -4.27
N LEU A 89 -4.98 11.57 -3.28
CA LEU A 89 -5.18 12.00 -1.90
C LEU A 89 -4.79 13.46 -1.67
N THR A 90 -3.73 13.97 -2.33
CA THR A 90 -3.37 15.39 -2.22
C THR A 90 -4.33 16.32 -2.97
N ALA A 91 -5.10 15.78 -3.94
CA ALA A 91 -6.22 16.52 -4.53
C ALA A 91 -7.37 16.71 -3.52
N GLU A 92 -7.59 15.76 -2.61
CA GLU A 92 -8.60 15.84 -1.56
C GLU A 92 -8.18 16.78 -0.42
N ASN A 93 -6.91 16.76 -0.02
CA ASN A 93 -6.40 17.64 1.01
C ASN A 93 -4.91 17.99 0.76
N LYS A 94 -4.61 19.29 0.76
CA LYS A 94 -3.27 19.84 0.47
C LYS A 94 -2.50 20.29 1.72
N ALA A 95 -2.99 20.01 2.92
CA ALA A 95 -2.28 20.35 4.15
C ALA A 95 -0.93 19.60 4.21
N PRO A 96 0.09 20.18 4.88
CA PRO A 96 1.42 19.57 4.96
C PRO A 96 1.38 18.15 5.51
N ILE A 97 2.26 17.29 5.00
CA ILE A 97 2.40 15.92 5.50
C ILE A 97 3.24 15.92 6.77
N LYS A 98 2.56 15.87 7.93
CA LYS A 98 3.22 15.94 9.24
C LYS A 98 3.87 14.61 9.63
N TYR A 99 3.17 13.52 9.37
CA TYR A 99 3.61 12.16 9.74
C TYR A 99 3.41 11.17 8.60
N ILE A 100 4.35 10.24 8.47
CA ILE A 100 4.18 8.98 7.73
C ILE A 100 4.28 7.86 8.76
N ILE A 101 3.25 7.03 8.86
CA ILE A 101 3.23 5.83 9.70
C ILE A 101 3.36 4.63 8.79
N LEU A 102 4.41 3.84 8.99
CA LEU A 102 4.62 2.58 8.29
C LEU A 102 4.12 1.45 9.19
N THR A 103 3.07 0.76 8.77
CA THR A 103 2.48 -0.33 9.53
C THR A 103 3.47 -1.48 9.68
N HIS A 104 4.24 -1.75 8.64
CA HIS A 104 5.36 -2.70 8.61
C HIS A 104 6.30 -2.40 7.44
N ALA A 105 7.36 -3.20 7.30
CA ALA A 105 8.52 -2.90 6.44
C ALA A 105 8.49 -3.59 5.05
N HIS A 106 7.32 -4.02 4.58
CA HIS A 106 7.18 -4.56 3.22
C HIS A 106 7.21 -3.46 2.15
N GLY A 107 7.74 -3.78 0.97
CA GLY A 107 7.98 -2.81 -0.10
C GLY A 107 6.71 -2.19 -0.69
N ASP A 108 5.57 -2.86 -0.59
CA ASP A 108 4.24 -2.35 -0.93
C ASP A 108 3.67 -1.40 0.11
N HIS A 109 4.30 -1.24 1.27
CA HIS A 109 3.92 -0.26 2.29
C HIS A 109 4.92 0.90 2.36
N THR A 110 6.17 0.69 1.94
CA THR A 110 7.26 1.67 2.05
C THR A 110 7.68 2.27 0.70
N GLY A 111 7.16 1.76 -0.41
CA GLY A 111 7.63 2.06 -1.77
C GLY A 111 7.46 3.52 -2.18
N GLY A 112 6.50 4.23 -1.60
CA GLY A 112 6.20 5.63 -1.91
C GLY A 112 6.82 6.67 -0.99
N ILE A 113 7.58 6.29 0.04
CA ILE A 113 8.13 7.24 1.04
C ILE A 113 8.75 8.50 0.40
N PRO A 114 9.60 8.41 -0.65
CA PRO A 114 10.22 9.60 -1.24
C PRO A 114 9.23 10.60 -1.86
N LEU A 115 8.03 10.17 -2.24
CA LEU A 115 7.00 11.04 -2.81
C LEU A 115 6.22 11.79 -1.73
N TRP A 116 5.99 11.15 -0.58
CA TRP A 116 5.19 11.70 0.51
C TRP A 116 5.99 12.53 1.51
N LYS A 117 7.30 12.31 1.58
CA LYS A 117 8.16 12.97 2.56
C LYS A 117 8.39 14.42 2.16
N GLU A 118 7.97 15.34 3.03
CA GLU A 118 8.23 16.77 2.93
C GLU A 118 9.30 17.20 3.96
N ALA A 119 9.68 18.48 3.92
CA ALA A 119 10.53 19.05 4.96
C ALA A 119 9.80 19.02 6.32
N GLY A 120 10.42 18.40 7.32
CA GLY A 120 9.85 18.29 8.67
C GLY A 120 8.85 17.13 8.87
N THR A 121 8.57 16.32 7.84
CA THR A 121 7.78 15.09 7.99
C THR A 121 8.51 14.10 8.91
N GLN A 122 7.81 13.62 9.94
CA GLN A 122 8.31 12.54 10.80
C GLN A 122 7.85 11.18 10.27
N ILE A 123 8.77 10.22 10.19
CA ILE A 123 8.46 8.85 9.78
C ILE A 123 8.47 7.96 11.01
N ILE A 124 7.33 7.34 11.31
CA ILE A 124 7.12 6.44 12.43
C ILE A 124 7.09 5.02 11.89
N ALA A 125 7.93 4.15 12.44
CA ALA A 125 8.00 2.75 12.08
C ALA A 125 8.25 1.88 13.31
N GLN A 126 7.98 0.59 13.19
CA GLN A 126 8.29 -0.39 14.23
C GLN A 126 9.81 -0.44 14.51
N LYS A 127 10.19 -0.67 15.78
CA LYS A 127 11.58 -0.61 16.28
C LYS A 127 12.59 -1.45 15.47
N ASN A 128 12.17 -2.61 14.97
CA ASN A 128 12.99 -3.56 14.21
C ASN A 128 12.83 -3.40 12.68
N HIS A 129 12.23 -2.31 12.19
CA HIS A 129 12.09 -2.03 10.76
C HIS A 129 13.42 -2.19 10.02
N VAL A 130 14.50 -1.60 10.56
CA VAL A 130 15.84 -1.67 9.97
C VAL A 130 16.33 -3.11 9.85
N GLU A 131 16.16 -3.93 10.89
CA GLU A 131 16.58 -5.33 10.82
C GLU A 131 15.76 -6.12 9.82
N PHE A 132 14.45 -5.87 9.71
CA PHE A 132 13.63 -6.51 8.67
C PHE A 132 14.13 -6.16 7.25
N VAL A 133 14.46 -4.89 7.01
CA VAL A 133 14.99 -4.45 5.72
C VAL A 133 16.35 -5.11 5.43
N HIS A 134 17.23 -5.23 6.42
CA HIS A 134 18.49 -5.96 6.27
C HIS A 134 18.27 -7.45 5.99
N TYR A 135 17.34 -8.09 6.70
CA TYR A 135 16.94 -9.48 6.45
C TYR A 135 16.46 -9.71 5.02
N GLN A 136 15.55 -8.86 4.53
CA GLN A 136 15.06 -8.91 3.14
C GLN A 136 16.20 -8.73 2.14
N THR A 137 17.15 -7.83 2.43
CA THR A 137 18.31 -7.57 1.57
C THR A 137 19.24 -8.78 1.50
N ARG A 138 19.56 -9.40 2.64
CA ARG A 138 20.42 -10.60 2.70
C ARG A 138 19.81 -11.77 1.91
N LEU A 139 18.49 -11.90 1.93
CA LEU A 139 17.77 -13.00 1.29
C LEU A 139 17.15 -12.63 -0.07
N ALA A 140 17.49 -11.46 -0.64
CA ALA A 140 16.84 -10.95 -1.85
C ALA A 140 16.92 -11.92 -3.04
N GLY A 141 18.03 -12.66 -3.19
CA GLY A 141 18.16 -13.67 -4.25
C GLY A 141 17.26 -14.90 -4.05
N PHE A 142 17.02 -15.30 -2.81
CA PHE A 142 16.11 -16.39 -2.47
C PHE A 142 14.65 -15.95 -2.66
N TYR A 143 14.28 -14.79 -2.09
CA TYR A 143 12.94 -14.25 -2.23
C TYR A 143 12.60 -13.86 -3.65
N GLY A 144 13.54 -13.31 -4.44
CA GLY A 144 13.28 -12.93 -5.82
C GLY A 144 12.74 -14.08 -6.67
N LYS A 145 13.31 -15.29 -6.52
CA LYS A 145 12.83 -16.49 -7.25
C LYS A 145 11.45 -16.94 -6.77
N ARG A 146 11.23 -16.91 -5.46
CA ARG A 146 9.96 -17.36 -4.85
C ARG A 146 8.83 -16.38 -5.09
N ASN A 147 9.08 -15.09 -4.98
CA ASN A 147 8.14 -14.03 -5.28
C ASN A 147 7.76 -14.07 -6.76
N ALA A 148 8.73 -14.31 -7.67
CA ALA A 148 8.42 -14.48 -9.07
C ALA A 148 7.47 -15.68 -9.32
N ALA A 149 7.70 -16.82 -8.67
CA ALA A 149 6.78 -17.95 -8.73
C ALA A 149 5.40 -17.62 -8.12
N GLN A 150 5.38 -16.97 -6.94
CA GLN A 150 4.15 -16.57 -6.23
C GLN A 150 3.27 -15.65 -7.07
N PHE A 151 3.87 -14.70 -7.79
CA PHE A 151 3.14 -13.71 -8.59
C PHE A 151 3.10 -14.06 -10.09
N GLY A 152 3.52 -15.26 -10.48
CA GLY A 152 3.55 -15.68 -11.89
C GLY A 152 4.46 -14.83 -12.79
N LEU A 153 5.46 -14.16 -12.22
CA LEU A 153 6.42 -13.34 -12.96
C LEU A 153 7.52 -14.20 -13.58
N ALA A 154 8.00 -13.79 -14.76
CA ALA A 154 9.13 -14.45 -15.39
C ALA A 154 10.37 -14.35 -14.50
N LEU A 155 10.99 -15.50 -14.22
CA LEU A 155 12.31 -15.53 -13.58
C LEU A 155 13.31 -14.88 -14.53
N LEU A 156 13.99 -13.82 -14.07
CA LEU A 156 15.21 -13.36 -14.74
C LEU A 156 16.22 -14.51 -14.69
N ARG A 157 16.32 -15.28 -15.79
CA ARG A 157 17.42 -16.21 -15.98
C ARG A 157 18.69 -15.37 -16.00
N ARG A 158 19.55 -15.53 -14.99
CA ARG A 158 20.96 -15.20 -15.18
C ARG A 158 21.41 -15.99 -16.39
N GLN A 159 21.70 -15.32 -17.50
CA GLN A 159 22.50 -15.94 -18.54
C GLN A 159 23.82 -16.31 -17.87
N HIS A 160 24.03 -17.60 -17.63
CA HIS A 160 25.37 -18.10 -17.40
C HIS A 160 26.14 -17.77 -18.67
N GLY A 161 27.13 -16.89 -18.54
CA GLY A 161 27.91 -16.38 -19.65
C GLY A 161 28.47 -17.53 -20.47
N ARG A 162 27.97 -17.68 -21.70
CA ARG A 162 28.80 -18.19 -22.78
C ARG A 162 29.78 -17.06 -23.05
N ALA A 163 31.06 -17.28 -22.73
CA ALA A 163 32.13 -16.35 -23.04
C ALA A 163 31.99 -15.91 -24.49
N THR A 164 31.64 -14.64 -24.71
CA THR A 164 31.64 -14.03 -26.01
C THR A 164 33.09 -13.71 -26.36
N THR A 165 33.53 -14.19 -27.51
CA THR A 165 34.75 -13.76 -28.17
C THR A 165 34.80 -12.23 -28.21
N ALA A 166 35.94 -11.69 -27.79
CA ALA A 166 36.21 -10.27 -27.71
C ALA A 166 36.03 -9.59 -29.09
N VAL A 167 35.21 -8.55 -29.13
CA VAL A 167 35.38 -7.46 -30.08
C VAL A 167 35.88 -6.27 -29.27
N ARG A 168 37.15 -5.95 -29.49
CA ARG A 168 37.90 -4.87 -28.87
C ARG A 168 37.41 -3.54 -29.44
N SER A 169 36.69 -2.75 -28.66
CA SER A 169 36.51 -1.32 -28.93
C SER A 169 37.46 -0.52 -28.04
N SER A 170 38.36 0.23 -28.68
CA SER A 170 39.33 1.12 -28.04
C SER A 170 38.61 2.28 -27.30
N PRO A 171 39.14 2.78 -26.17
CA PRO A 171 38.57 3.94 -25.49
C PRO A 171 38.97 5.24 -26.21
N PRO A 172 38.12 6.29 -26.18
CA PRO A 172 38.51 7.59 -26.70
C PRO A 172 39.50 8.25 -25.74
N PHE A 173 40.60 8.67 -26.33
CA PHE A 173 41.65 9.50 -25.76
C PHE A 173 41.07 10.86 -25.35
N CYS A 174 41.11 11.20 -24.06
CA CYS A 174 40.89 12.56 -23.58
C CYS A 174 42.01 12.93 -22.61
N SER A 175 43.04 13.58 -23.16
CA SER A 175 44.17 14.17 -22.45
C SER A 175 44.25 15.63 -22.85
N THR A 176 43.65 16.52 -22.07
CA THR A 176 44.09 17.92 -21.99
C THR A 176 44.65 18.14 -20.60
N ARG A 177 46.00 18.11 -20.54
CA ARG A 177 46.78 18.55 -19.38
C ARG A 177 46.55 20.04 -19.19
N ASN A 178 46.07 20.40 -18.01
CA ASN A 178 46.09 21.77 -17.50
C ASN A 178 47.51 22.07 -17.01
N THR A 179 48.28 22.86 -17.76
CA THR A 179 49.57 23.40 -17.31
C THR A 179 49.36 24.81 -16.76
N SER A 180 49.19 24.93 -15.45
CA SER A 180 49.47 26.19 -14.74
C SER A 180 50.85 26.05 -14.08
N SER A 181 51.86 26.60 -14.75
CA SER A 181 53.18 26.80 -14.18
C SER A 181 53.11 27.86 -13.09
N ARG A 182 53.64 27.50 -11.92
CA ARG A 182 54.08 28.42 -10.88
C ARG A 182 55.09 29.43 -11.47
N SER A 183 54.95 30.69 -11.13
CA SER A 183 56.07 31.63 -11.07
C SER A 183 56.20 32.09 -9.62
N ALA A 184 57.40 31.96 -9.09
CA ALA A 184 57.84 32.53 -7.83
C ALA A 184 58.64 33.79 -8.14
N ALA A 185 58.24 34.91 -7.52
CA ALA A 185 59.05 36.03 -7.07
C ALA A 185 58.12 36.95 -6.26
#